data_AF-A0A930IVK7-F1
#
_entry.id   AF-A0A930IVK7-F1
#
_cell.length_a   1.000
_cell.length_b   1.000
_cell.length_c   1.000
_cell.angle_alpha   90.00
_cell.angle_beta   90.00
_cell.angle_gamma   90.00
#
_symmetry.space_group_name_H-M   'P 1'
#
loop_
_entity.id
_entity.type
_entity.pdbx_description
1 polymer ?
#
loop_
_entity_poly.entity_id
_entity_poly.type
_entity_poly.pdbx_seq_one_letter_code
_entity_poly.pdbx_strand_id
1 'polypeptide(L)'
;MKKKLYGVCIATLLFAGVTPMKAQFNIGKAAGGAVKAAKAITLSDADMANYVREYIAWMDKNNKVCDARSPYTKRLNKLTQGLTNVEGIPLNFKVYYVTDVNAFACPD
;
A
#
# COMPACT_ATOMS: atom_id res chain seq x y z
N MET A 1 -9.01 54.02 -30.49
CA MET A 1 -10.19 53.55 -29.72
C MET A 1 -10.42 52.04 -29.86
N LYS A 2 -10.38 51.48 -31.08
CA LYS A 2 -10.63 50.04 -31.34
C LYS A 2 -9.70 49.06 -30.61
N LYS A 3 -8.40 49.36 -30.46
CA LYS A 3 -7.43 48.50 -29.74
C LYS A 3 -7.69 48.40 -28.23
N LYS A 4 -8.18 49.48 -27.60
CA LYS A 4 -8.59 49.47 -26.18
C LYS A 4 -9.89 48.69 -25.98
N LEU A 5 -10.78 48.72 -26.97
CA LEU A 5 -12.03 47.96 -26.96
C LEU A 5 -11.78 46.43 -27.01
N TYR A 6 -10.84 45.97 -27.86
CA TYR A 6 -10.45 44.55 -27.89
C TYR A 6 -9.80 44.08 -26.59
N GLY A 7 -8.95 44.92 -25.97
CA GLY A 7 -8.34 44.59 -24.66
C GLY A 7 -9.38 44.45 -23.54
N VAL A 8 -10.40 45.30 -23.53
CA VAL A 8 -11.51 45.21 -22.58
C VAL A 8 -12.36 43.96 -22.83
N CYS A 9 -12.63 43.60 -24.09
CA CYS A 9 -13.37 42.38 -24.44
C CYS A 9 -12.62 41.10 -24.07
N ILE A 10 -11.29 41.06 -24.21
CA ILE A 10 -10.48 39.89 -23.82
C ILE A 10 -10.42 39.74 -22.29
N ALA A 11 -10.30 40.86 -21.57
CA ALA A 11 -10.31 40.84 -20.11
C ALA A 11 -11.67 40.38 -19.53
N THR A 12 -12.80 40.79 -20.11
CA THR A 12 -14.11 40.32 -19.68
C THR A 12 -14.37 38.86 -20.02
N LEU A 13 -13.84 38.34 -21.13
CA LEU A 13 -13.89 36.91 -21.48
C LEU A 13 -13.08 36.04 -20.49
N LEU A 14 -11.95 36.53 -19.98
CA LEU A 14 -11.14 35.82 -18.99
C LEU A 14 -11.80 35.78 -17.60
N PHE A 15 -12.51 36.85 -17.20
CA PHE A 15 -13.24 36.87 -15.92
C PHE A 15 -14.57 36.10 -15.97
N ALA A 16 -15.21 35.97 -17.13
CA ALA A 16 -16.42 35.16 -17.30
C ALA A 16 -16.16 33.64 -17.20
N GLY A 17 -14.90 33.19 -17.30
CA GLY A 17 -14.51 31.78 -17.18
C GLY A 17 -14.26 31.30 -15.74
N VAL A 18 -14.26 32.19 -14.74
CA VAL A 18 -14.00 31.82 -13.34
C VAL A 18 -15.29 31.30 -12.69
N THR A 19 -15.75 30.15 -13.14
CA THR A 19 -16.74 29.39 -12.36
C THR A 19 -16.07 28.92 -11.07
N PRO A 20 -16.73 29.02 -9.90
CA PRO A 20 -16.19 28.38 -8.71
C PRO A 20 -16.14 26.89 -8.99
N MET A 21 -14.93 26.36 -9.19
CA MET A 21 -14.69 24.94 -9.31
C MET A 21 -15.19 24.30 -8.01
N LYS A 22 -16.43 23.83 -8.02
CA LYS A 22 -17.02 23.09 -6.91
C LYS A 22 -16.20 21.81 -6.82
N ALA A 23 -15.23 21.76 -5.92
CA ALA A 23 -14.61 20.51 -5.52
C ALA A 23 -15.77 19.61 -5.09
N GLN A 24 -16.14 18.64 -5.94
CA GLN A 24 -17.30 17.81 -5.70
C GLN A 24 -16.96 16.91 -4.51
N PHE A 25 -17.39 17.32 -3.32
CA PHE A 25 -17.20 16.56 -2.09
C PHE A 25 -17.97 15.25 -2.26
N ASN A 26 -17.25 14.19 -2.59
CA ASN A 26 -17.84 12.90 -2.84
C ASN A 26 -18.17 12.29 -1.46
N ILE A 27 -19.43 12.43 -1.05
CA ILE A 27 -19.93 11.93 0.24
C ILE A 27 -19.64 10.42 0.38
N GLY A 28 -19.68 9.65 -0.71
CA GLY A 28 -19.30 8.23 -0.69
C GLY A 28 -17.82 8.00 -0.36
N LYS A 29 -16.92 8.83 -0.91
CA LYS A 29 -15.49 8.81 -0.53
C LYS A 29 -15.27 9.29 0.90
N ALA A 30 -16.01 10.30 1.35
CA ALA A 30 -15.92 10.80 2.72
C ALA A 30 -16.40 9.74 3.75
N ALA A 31 -17.53 9.10 3.48
CA ALA A 31 -18.06 7.99 4.29
C ALA A 31 -17.10 6.79 4.28
N GLY A 32 -16.57 6.41 3.12
CA GLY A 32 -15.54 5.37 3.01
C GLY A 32 -14.26 5.72 3.78
N GLY A 33 -13.86 6.99 3.79
CA GLY A 33 -12.74 7.50 4.58
C GLY A 33 -13.00 7.42 6.08
N ALA A 34 -14.20 7.80 6.54
CA ALA A 34 -14.59 7.70 7.94
C ALA A 34 -14.60 6.24 8.44
N VAL A 35 -15.12 5.31 7.64
CA VAL A 35 -15.09 3.87 7.98
C VAL A 35 -13.66 3.35 8.07
N LYS A 36 -12.76 3.76 7.16
CA LYS A 36 -11.34 3.38 7.22
C LYS A 36 -10.66 3.94 8.47
N ALA A 37 -10.95 5.19 8.83
CA ALA A 37 -10.43 5.80 10.04
C ALA A 37 -10.91 5.06 11.30
N ALA A 38 -12.20 4.75 11.39
CA ALA A 38 -12.74 3.97 12.49
C ALA A 38 -12.10 2.58 12.58
N LYS A 39 -11.97 1.87 11.44
CA LYS A 39 -11.30 0.56 11.39
C LYS A 39 -9.84 0.63 11.80
N ALA A 40 -9.11 1.66 11.39
CA ALA A 40 -7.70 1.82 11.76
C ALA A 40 -7.52 2.01 13.27
N ILE A 41 -8.47 2.66 13.94
CA ILE A 41 -8.46 2.82 15.40
C ILE A 41 -8.72 1.50 16.12
N THR A 42 -9.55 0.63 15.54
CA THR A 42 -9.93 -0.66 16.16
C THR A 42 -9.06 -1.84 15.71
N LEU A 43 -8.15 -1.64 14.75
CA LEU A 43 -7.34 -2.71 14.19
C LEU A 43 -6.27 -3.12 15.19
N SER A 44 -6.34 -4.35 15.70
CA SER A 44 -5.34 -4.87 16.63
C SER A 44 -4.20 -5.61 15.92
N ASP A 45 -3.07 -5.73 16.59
CA ASP A 45 -1.93 -6.53 16.10
C ASP A 45 -2.34 -7.99 15.85
N ALA A 46 -3.20 -8.53 16.72
CA ALA A 46 -3.71 -9.89 16.58
C ALA A 46 -4.59 -10.07 15.32
N ASP A 47 -5.43 -9.08 14.99
CA ASP A 47 -6.22 -9.12 13.75
C ASP A 47 -5.32 -9.11 12.52
N MET A 48 -4.21 -8.36 12.59
CA MET A 48 -3.28 -8.23 11.48
C MET A 48 -2.43 -9.49 11.30
N ALA A 49 -1.90 -10.06 12.39
CA ALA A 49 -1.25 -11.37 12.40
C ALA A 49 -2.15 -12.46 11.81
N ASN A 50 -3.43 -12.46 12.23
CA ASN A 50 -4.39 -13.44 11.75
C ASN A 50 -4.66 -13.31 10.24
N TYR A 51 -4.79 -12.09 9.75
CA TYR A 51 -4.96 -11.80 8.32
C TYR A 51 -3.73 -12.21 7.50
N VAL A 52 -2.53 -11.87 7.98
CA VAL A 52 -1.27 -12.23 7.33
C VAL A 52 -1.09 -13.74 7.27
N ARG A 53 -1.43 -14.47 8.32
CA ARG A 53 -1.32 -15.93 8.33
C ARG A 53 -2.20 -16.59 7.25
N GLU A 54 -3.41 -16.09 7.00
CA GLU A 54 -4.23 -16.57 5.89
C GLU A 54 -3.60 -16.27 4.53
N TYR A 55 -3.06 -15.06 4.38
CA TYR A 55 -2.33 -14.66 3.17
C TYR A 55 -1.10 -15.55 2.91
N ILE A 56 -0.28 -15.80 3.94
CA ILE A 56 0.90 -16.67 3.84
C ILE A 56 0.51 -18.11 3.55
N ALA A 57 -0.55 -18.64 4.17
CA ALA A 57 -1.05 -19.99 3.87
C ALA A 57 -1.47 -20.12 2.40
N TRP A 58 -2.11 -19.10 1.84
CA TRP A 58 -2.44 -19.06 0.42
C TRP A 58 -1.16 -18.98 -0.44
N MET A 59 -0.20 -18.13 -0.07
CA MET A 59 1.08 -18.00 -0.79
C MET A 59 1.88 -19.31 -0.80
N ASP A 60 1.93 -20.02 0.32
CA ASP A 60 2.59 -21.33 0.45
C ASP A 60 1.91 -22.42 -0.38
N LYS A 61 0.59 -22.36 -0.49
CA LYS A 61 -0.18 -23.31 -1.31
C LYS A 61 0.04 -23.10 -2.81
N ASN A 62 0.15 -21.84 -3.23
CA ASN A 62 0.22 -21.47 -4.64
C ASN A 62 1.65 -21.30 -5.17
N ASN A 63 2.65 -21.19 -4.28
CA ASN A 63 4.06 -21.08 -4.65
C ASN A 63 4.89 -22.16 -3.98
N LYS A 64 5.80 -22.77 -4.72
CA LYS A 64 6.71 -23.78 -4.17
C LYS A 64 7.65 -23.15 -3.13
N VAL A 65 7.51 -23.54 -1.88
CA VAL A 65 8.45 -23.18 -0.81
C VAL A 65 9.73 -24.01 -0.95
N CYS A 66 10.89 -23.38 -0.87
CA CYS A 66 12.17 -24.10 -0.83
C CYS A 66 12.29 -24.91 0.47
N ASP A 67 12.70 -26.18 0.36
CA ASP A 67 13.00 -27.00 1.52
C ASP A 67 14.28 -26.54 2.25
N ALA A 68 14.54 -27.09 3.44
CA ALA A 68 15.69 -26.73 4.26
C ALA A 68 17.06 -27.10 3.65
N ARG A 69 17.10 -28.06 2.72
CA ARG A 69 18.35 -28.52 2.08
C ARG A 69 18.70 -27.70 0.84
N SER A 70 17.73 -26.97 0.28
CA SER A 70 17.89 -26.05 -0.85
C SER A 70 19.06 -25.08 -0.64
N PRO A 71 19.90 -24.84 -1.66
CA PRO A 71 20.95 -23.84 -1.59
C PRO A 71 20.40 -22.44 -1.29
N TYR A 72 19.17 -22.14 -1.73
CA TYR A 72 18.51 -20.85 -1.47
C TYR A 72 18.15 -20.67 0.01
N THR A 73 17.55 -21.69 0.63
CA THR A 73 17.22 -21.66 2.06
C THR A 73 18.48 -21.55 2.91
N LYS A 74 19.54 -22.32 2.57
CA LYS A 74 20.83 -22.22 3.26
C LYS A 74 21.46 -20.82 3.15
N ARG A 75 21.37 -20.19 1.98
CA ARG A 75 21.86 -18.82 1.77
C ARG A 75 21.02 -17.81 2.56
N LEU A 76 19.71 -17.91 2.52
CA LEU A 76 18.81 -17.05 3.30
C LEU A 76 19.14 -17.14 4.79
N ASN A 77 19.25 -18.34 5.35
CA ASN A 77 19.57 -18.56 6.76
C ASN A 77 20.91 -17.93 7.17
N LYS A 78 21.91 -17.93 6.28
CA LYS A 78 23.18 -17.24 6.53
C LYS A 78 23.03 -15.72 6.51
N LEU A 79 22.25 -15.19 5.58
CA LEU A 79 22.01 -13.74 5.45
C LEU A 79 21.20 -13.18 6.61
N THR A 80 20.28 -13.97 7.15
CA THR A 80 19.41 -13.58 8.27
C THR A 80 19.93 -14.05 9.62
N GLN A 81 21.15 -14.60 9.66
CA GLN A 81 21.76 -15.10 10.88
C GLN A 81 21.89 -13.95 11.90
N GLY A 82 21.31 -14.15 13.09
CA GLY A 82 21.28 -13.15 14.16
C GLY A 82 20.08 -12.19 14.11
N LEU A 83 19.29 -12.20 13.04
CA LEU A 83 18.02 -11.46 12.96
C LEU A 83 16.90 -12.32 13.55
N THR A 84 16.69 -12.21 14.86
CA THR A 84 15.74 -13.08 15.58
C THR A 84 14.43 -12.38 15.94
N ASN A 85 14.46 -11.08 16.20
CA ASN A 85 13.33 -10.35 16.75
C ASN A 85 13.40 -8.86 16.40
N VAL A 86 12.24 -8.24 16.20
CA VAL A 86 12.07 -6.78 16.13
C VAL A 86 10.90 -6.42 17.03
N GLU A 87 11.13 -5.52 17.99
CA GLU A 87 10.07 -4.99 18.87
C GLU A 87 9.24 -6.06 19.62
N GLY A 88 9.85 -7.21 19.95
CA GLY A 88 9.16 -8.31 20.62
C GLY A 88 8.53 -9.33 19.67
N ILE A 89 8.49 -9.07 18.36
CA ILE A 89 7.96 -9.96 17.33
C ILE A 89 9.07 -10.86 16.76
N PRO A 90 8.98 -12.21 16.90
CA PRO A 90 9.94 -13.14 16.32
C PRO A 90 9.93 -13.10 14.78
N LEU A 91 11.10 -12.99 14.17
CA LEU A 91 11.22 -12.97 12.71
C LEU A 91 11.24 -14.37 12.12
N ASN A 92 10.45 -14.58 11.07
CA ASN A 92 10.43 -15.78 10.24
C ASN A 92 10.84 -15.45 8.80
N PHE A 93 11.61 -16.34 8.16
CA PHE A 93 12.09 -16.13 6.80
C PHE A 93 11.84 -17.36 5.95
N LYS A 94 11.47 -17.15 4.69
CA LYS A 94 11.15 -18.21 3.73
C LYS A 94 11.56 -17.79 2.32
N VAL A 95 11.92 -18.76 1.49
CA VAL A 95 12.16 -18.55 0.06
C VAL A 95 11.12 -19.29 -0.76
N TYR A 96 10.42 -18.57 -1.63
CA TYR A 96 9.62 -19.16 -2.70
C TYR A 96 10.49 -19.39 -3.95
N TYR A 97 10.34 -20.55 -4.58
CA TYR A 97 11.02 -20.90 -5.81
C TYR A 97 10.24 -20.38 -7.02
N VAL A 98 10.37 -19.08 -7.27
CA VAL A 98 9.71 -18.35 -8.37
C VAL A 98 10.75 -17.72 -9.30
N THR A 99 10.37 -17.45 -10.54
CA THR A 99 11.25 -16.84 -11.55
C THR A 99 11.44 -15.34 -11.33
N ASP A 100 10.45 -14.70 -10.74
CA ASP A 100 10.43 -13.25 -10.57
C ASP A 100 11.29 -12.84 -9.39
N VAL A 101 12.11 -11.81 -9.59
CA VAL A 101 12.91 -11.23 -8.51
C VAL A 101 12.00 -10.38 -7.63
N ASN A 102 11.69 -10.87 -6.44
CA ASN A 102 10.82 -10.19 -5.50
C ASN A 102 11.16 -10.54 -4.03
N ALA A 103 10.82 -9.63 -3.11
CA ALA A 103 10.86 -9.84 -1.67
C ALA A 103 9.77 -8.99 -1.00
N PHE A 104 9.13 -9.53 0.03
CA PHE A 104 8.10 -8.83 0.80
C PHE A 104 8.16 -9.23 2.28
N ALA A 105 7.58 -8.42 3.15
CA ALA A 105 7.46 -8.68 4.58
C ALA A 105 6.00 -8.43 5.01
N CYS A 106 5.53 -9.18 6.00
CA CYS A 106 4.18 -9.06 6.52
C CYS A 106 4.20 -8.93 8.05
N PRO A 107 3.26 -8.16 8.64
CA PRO A 107 3.05 -8.09 10.07
C PRO A 107 2.36 -9.37 10.59
N ASP A 108 3.18 -10.37 10.95
CA ASP A 108 2.79 -11.58 11.69
C ASP A 108 2.87 -11.34 13.21
#